data_AF-A0A2I0R6H3-F1
#
_entry.id   AF-A0A2I0R6H3-F1
#
_cell.length_a   1.000
_cell.length_b   1.000
_cell.length_c   1.000
_cell.angle_alpha   90.00
_cell.angle_beta   90.00
_cell.angle_gamma   90.00
#
_symmetry.space_group_name_H-M   'P 1'
#
loop_
_entity.id
_entity.type
_entity.pdbx_description
1 polymer ?
#
loop_
_entity_poly.entity_id
_entity_poly.type
_entity_poly.pdbx_seq_one_letter_code
_entity_poly.pdbx_strand_id
1 'polypeptide(L)'
;MDLITPDLGLVFWTGLTFIILMFILTKFIWKPIMAAVNKREDNIQDALDMAKKTKAEMEKLQTQNANLLKEARIERDDMIKEAKETSDRMIDSAKGKAKEEADKIVENARVSIEAEKNAAVAELKNQVASISLEIAEKILREELSSDEKQKQLADRFAKDINLN
;
A
#
# COMPACT_ATOMS: atom_id res chain seq x y z
N MET A 1 98.98 -63.94 22.53
CA MET A 1 97.92 -63.60 21.56
C MET A 1 96.66 -63.25 22.35
N ASP A 2 96.71 -62.17 23.13
CA ASP A 2 95.61 -61.75 24.04
C ASP A 2 94.69 -60.68 23.42
N LEU A 3 94.57 -60.67 22.09
CA LEU A 3 93.89 -59.60 21.35
C LEU A 3 92.54 -60.03 20.74
N ILE A 4 92.03 -61.22 21.05
CA ILE A 4 90.83 -61.79 20.40
C ILE A 4 89.85 -62.47 21.39
N THR A 5 89.91 -62.14 22.68
CA THR A 5 88.75 -62.33 23.56
C THR A 5 88.25 -60.95 23.94
N PRO A 6 87.02 -60.55 23.57
CA PRO A 6 86.48 -59.30 24.06
C PRO A 6 86.55 -59.34 25.59
N ASP A 7 87.09 -58.29 26.20
CA ASP A 7 87.10 -58.14 27.65
C ASP A 7 85.66 -58.33 28.14
N LEU A 8 85.40 -59.43 28.85
CA LEU A 8 84.07 -59.82 29.31
C LEU A 8 83.46 -58.71 30.18
N GLY A 9 84.29 -57.91 30.85
CA GLY A 9 83.86 -56.72 31.57
C GLY A 9 83.26 -55.66 30.65
N LEU A 10 83.89 -55.37 29.52
CA LEU A 10 83.42 -54.37 28.56
C LEU A 10 82.10 -54.80 27.90
N VAL A 11 81.96 -56.06 27.50
CA VAL A 11 80.72 -56.60 26.93
C VAL A 11 79.57 -56.55 27.94
N PHE A 12 79.84 -56.87 29.21
CA PHE A 12 78.84 -56.78 30.28
C PHE A 12 78.36 -55.34 30.52
N TRP A 13 79.29 -54.38 30.67
CA TRP A 13 78.94 -52.98 30.91
C TRP A 13 78.27 -52.32 29.70
N THR A 14 78.68 -52.65 28.47
CA THR A 14 78.01 -52.16 27.26
C THR A 14 76.62 -52.76 27.09
N GLY A 15 76.44 -54.06 27.37
CA GLY A 15 75.11 -54.69 27.36
C GLY A 15 74.18 -54.11 28.43
N LEU A 16 74.70 -53.89 29.65
CA LEU A 16 73.95 -53.28 30.75
C LEU A 16 73.53 -51.84 30.41
N THR A 17 74.44 -51.02 29.88
CA THR A 17 74.11 -49.65 29.45
C THR A 17 73.14 -49.63 28.27
N PHE A 18 73.25 -50.57 27.33
CA PHE A 18 72.28 -50.73 26.24
C PHE A 18 70.89 -51.09 26.75
N ILE A 19 70.77 -52.03 27.69
CA ILE A 19 69.48 -52.42 28.29
C ILE A 19 68.87 -51.26 29.08
N ILE A 20 69.68 -50.53 29.86
CA ILE A 20 69.22 -49.34 30.59
C ILE A 20 68.72 -48.27 29.61
N LEU A 21 69.49 -48.00 28.55
CA LEU A 21 69.09 -47.07 27.50
C LEU A 21 67.80 -47.52 26.80
N MET A 22 67.69 -48.80 26.43
CA MET A 22 66.50 -49.36 25.80
C MET A 22 65.27 -49.23 26.70
N PHE A 23 65.41 -49.47 28.00
CA PHE A 23 64.32 -49.29 28.97
C PHE A 23 63.88 -47.83 29.08
N ILE A 24 64.84 -46.90 29.10
CA ILE A 24 64.55 -45.45 29.11
C ILE A 24 63.85 -45.06 27.80
N LEU A 25 64.38 -45.42 26.63
CA LEU A 25 63.80 -45.07 25.33
C LEU A 25 62.38 -45.66 25.17
N THR A 26 62.19 -46.93 25.52
CA THR A 26 60.88 -47.59 25.43
C THR A 26 59.86 -46.93 26.35
N LYS A 27 60.23 -46.60 27.59
CA LYS A 27 59.30 -45.99 28.56
C LYS A 27 58.99 -44.52 28.28
N PHE A 28 59.99 -43.74 27.82
CA PHE A 28 59.86 -42.29 27.66
C PHE A 28 59.45 -41.86 26.24
N ILE A 29 59.81 -42.59 25.17
CA ILE A 29 59.53 -42.17 23.78
C ILE A 29 58.21 -42.73 23.25
N TRP A 30 57.75 -43.89 23.70
CA TRP A 30 56.50 -44.47 23.20
C TRP A 30 55.27 -43.62 23.56
N LYS A 31 55.25 -43.04 24.75
CA LYS A 31 54.17 -42.16 25.20
C LYS A 31 53.97 -40.91 24.31
N PRO A 32 54.99 -40.08 24.05
CA PRO A 32 54.84 -38.90 23.20
C PRO A 32 54.53 -39.25 21.74
N ILE A 33 55.04 -40.37 21.21
CA ILE A 33 54.72 -40.79 19.83
C ILE A 33 53.24 -41.17 19.71
N MET A 34 52.72 -42.02 20.61
CA MET A 34 51.30 -42.38 20.56
C MET A 34 50.39 -41.18 20.87
N ALA A 35 50.80 -40.29 21.78
CA ALA A 35 50.07 -39.05 22.01
C ALA A 35 50.01 -38.16 20.75
N ALA A 36 51.09 -38.07 19.97
CA ALA A 36 51.10 -37.31 18.72
C ALA A 36 50.22 -37.94 17.63
N VAL A 37 50.21 -39.28 17.53
CA VAL A 37 49.35 -40.01 16.57
C VAL A 37 47.88 -39.84 16.95
N ASN A 38 47.52 -40.09 18.21
CA ASN A 38 46.13 -39.93 18.69
C ASN A 38 45.66 -38.49 18.51
N LYS A 39 46.48 -37.49 18.86
CA LYS A 39 46.15 -36.07 18.63
C LYS A 39 45.89 -35.77 17.16
N ARG A 40 46.64 -36.40 16.24
CA ARG A 40 46.40 -36.23 14.80
C ARG A 40 45.10 -36.88 14.36
N GLU A 41 44.81 -38.07 14.86
CA GLU A 41 43.55 -38.78 14.61
C GLU A 41 42.35 -37.98 15.11
N ASP A 42 42.39 -37.53 16.36
CA ASP A 42 41.35 -36.69 16.98
C ASP A 42 41.10 -35.42 16.17
N ASN A 43 42.18 -34.70 15.80
CA ASN A 43 42.06 -33.48 14.98
C ASN A 43 41.42 -33.75 13.60
N ILE A 44 41.73 -34.89 12.97
CA ILE A 44 41.15 -35.26 11.67
C ILE A 44 39.68 -35.60 11.85
N GLN A 45 39.34 -36.36 12.89
CA GLN A 45 37.97 -36.73 13.19
C GLN A 45 37.11 -35.48 13.49
N ASP A 46 37.61 -34.57 14.32
CA ASP A 46 36.97 -33.29 14.62
C ASP A 46 36.77 -32.44 13.36
N ALA A 47 37.77 -32.36 12.49
CA ALA A 47 37.67 -31.62 11.24
C ALA A 47 36.62 -32.23 10.29
N LEU A 48 36.55 -33.57 10.21
CA LEU A 48 35.56 -34.28 9.40
C LEU A 48 34.14 -34.11 9.95
N ASP A 49 33.97 -34.17 11.27
CA ASP A 49 32.67 -34.01 11.90
C ASP A 49 32.19 -32.56 11.82
N MET A 50 33.09 -31.58 11.98
CA MET A 50 32.79 -30.18 11.72
C MET A 50 32.37 -29.97 10.25
N ALA A 51 33.10 -30.53 9.29
CA ALA A 51 32.77 -30.40 7.87
C ALA A 51 31.39 -31.00 7.54
N LYS A 52 31.06 -32.17 8.09
CA LYS A 52 29.73 -32.80 7.93
C LYS A 52 28.63 -31.92 8.54
N LYS A 53 28.84 -31.41 9.76
CA LYS A 53 27.89 -30.53 10.44
C LYS A 53 27.66 -29.25 9.65
N THR A 54 28.72 -28.58 9.21
CA THR A 54 28.62 -27.37 8.40
C THR A 54 27.90 -27.63 7.09
N LYS A 55 28.16 -28.77 6.42
CA LYS A 55 27.43 -29.12 5.19
C LYS A 55 25.93 -29.31 5.45
N ALA A 56 25.56 -30.03 6.50
CA ALA A 56 24.16 -30.22 6.87
C ALA A 56 23.47 -28.89 7.25
N GLU A 57 24.17 -28.01 7.96
CA GLU A 57 23.68 -26.66 8.28
C GLU A 57 23.51 -25.80 7.02
N MET A 58 24.45 -25.86 6.07
CA MET A 58 24.34 -25.16 4.79
C MET A 58 23.14 -25.65 3.96
N GLU A 59 22.93 -26.96 3.87
CA GLU A 59 21.76 -27.53 3.17
C GLU A 59 20.44 -27.10 3.83
N LYS A 60 20.40 -27.07 5.17
CA LYS A 60 19.26 -26.56 5.93
C LYS A 60 19.02 -25.07 5.66
N LEU A 61 20.06 -24.24 5.70
CA LEU A 61 19.98 -22.81 5.43
C LEU A 61 19.55 -22.53 3.99
N GLN A 62 20.03 -23.29 3.00
CA GLN A 62 19.58 -23.17 1.62
C GLN A 62 18.09 -23.48 1.48
N THR A 63 17.62 -24.56 2.11
CA THR A 63 16.21 -24.94 2.10
C THR A 63 15.34 -23.87 2.79
N GLN A 64 15.79 -23.36 3.93
CA GLN A 64 15.10 -22.28 4.64
C GLN A 64 15.04 -20.99 3.81
N ASN A 65 16.14 -20.59 3.15
CA ASN A 65 16.14 -19.44 2.25
C ASN A 65 15.21 -19.63 1.06
N ALA A 66 15.19 -20.82 0.44
CA ALA A 66 14.30 -21.12 -0.66
C ALA A 66 12.82 -21.01 -0.23
N ASN A 67 12.49 -21.52 0.97
CA ASN A 67 11.15 -21.40 1.54
C ASN A 67 10.78 -19.94 1.85
N LEU A 68 11.70 -19.18 2.48
CA LEU A 68 11.50 -17.77 2.79
C LEU A 68 11.28 -16.95 1.51
N LEU A 69 12.05 -17.20 0.45
CA LEU A 69 11.87 -16.54 -0.84
C LEU A 69 10.52 -16.90 -1.49
N LYS A 70 10.05 -18.13 -1.32
CA LYS A 70 8.73 -18.55 -1.81
C LYS A 70 7.61 -17.85 -1.04
N GLU A 71 7.71 -17.81 0.28
CA GLU A 71 6.75 -17.14 1.16
C GLU A 71 6.69 -15.64 0.86
N ALA A 72 7.84 -14.97 0.76
CA ALA A 72 7.92 -13.55 0.40
C ALA A 72 7.31 -13.26 -0.99
N ARG A 73 7.40 -14.19 -1.94
CA ARG A 73 6.74 -14.04 -3.25
C ARG A 73 5.22 -14.17 -3.15
N ILE A 74 4.73 -15.11 -2.35
CA ILE A 74 3.29 -15.28 -2.11
C ILE A 74 2.74 -14.04 -1.42
N GLU A 75 3.36 -13.59 -0.34
CA GLU A 75 2.95 -12.39 0.40
C GLU A 75 2.96 -11.14 -0.49
N ARG A 76 3.99 -10.98 -1.33
CA ARG A 76 4.04 -9.89 -2.32
C ARG A 76 2.87 -9.96 -3.30
N ASP A 77 2.57 -11.14 -3.83
CA ASP A 77 1.50 -11.31 -4.82
C ASP A 77 0.12 -11.05 -4.19
N ASP A 78 -0.07 -11.48 -2.95
CA ASP A 78 -1.28 -11.19 -2.16
C ASP A 78 -1.40 -9.69 -1.87
N MET A 79 -0.31 -9.02 -1.48
CA MET A 79 -0.28 -7.56 -1.27
C MET A 79 -0.62 -6.79 -2.55
N ILE A 80 -0.08 -7.19 -3.71
CA ILE A 80 -0.40 -6.56 -4.99
C ILE A 80 -1.87 -6.79 -5.36
N LYS A 81 -2.41 -7.98 -5.10
CA LYS A 81 -3.81 -8.29 -5.34
C LYS A 81 -4.73 -7.44 -4.46
N GLU A 82 -4.46 -7.36 -3.16
CA GLU A 82 -5.23 -6.53 -2.22
C GLU A 82 -5.17 -5.05 -2.58
N ALA A 83 -3.99 -4.55 -2.99
CA ALA A 83 -3.84 -3.18 -3.45
C ALA A 83 -4.69 -2.88 -4.70
N LYS A 84 -4.74 -3.80 -5.67
CA LYS A 84 -5.62 -3.67 -6.85
C LYS A 84 -7.08 -3.69 -6.47
N GLU A 85 -7.53 -4.66 -5.67
CA GLU A 85 -8.93 -4.74 -5.23
C GLU A 85 -9.37 -3.50 -4.45
N THR A 86 -8.48 -2.96 -3.60
CA THR A 86 -8.72 -1.71 -2.86
C THR A 86 -8.78 -0.51 -3.79
N SER A 87 -7.89 -0.44 -4.79
CA SER A 87 -7.89 0.62 -5.78
C SER A 87 -9.17 0.61 -6.62
N ASP A 88 -9.59 -0.55 -7.10
CA ASP A 88 -10.82 -0.71 -7.88
C ASP A 88 -12.05 -0.31 -7.05
N ARG A 89 -12.14 -0.77 -5.79
CA ARG A 89 -13.21 -0.38 -4.86
C ARG A 89 -13.23 1.13 -4.59
N MET A 90 -12.07 1.75 -4.45
CA MET A 90 -11.94 3.19 -4.26
C MET A 90 -12.42 3.96 -5.49
N ILE A 91 -12.05 3.52 -6.69
CA ILE A 91 -12.49 4.12 -7.96
C ILE A 91 -14.01 3.99 -8.10
N ASP A 92 -14.58 2.83 -7.80
CA ASP A 92 -16.02 2.61 -7.90
C ASP A 92 -16.80 3.44 -6.88
N SER A 93 -16.30 3.53 -5.64
CA SER A 93 -16.88 4.42 -4.63
C SER A 93 -16.79 5.89 -5.03
N ALA A 94 -15.66 6.33 -5.59
CA ALA A 94 -15.49 7.68 -6.08
C ALA A 94 -16.44 8.01 -7.24
N LYS A 95 -16.60 7.09 -8.21
CA LYS A 95 -17.58 7.21 -9.29
C LYS A 95 -19.01 7.28 -8.76
N GLY A 96 -19.35 6.44 -7.79
CA GLY A 96 -20.66 6.46 -7.13
C GLY A 96 -20.98 7.80 -6.49
N LYS A 97 -20.05 8.33 -5.69
CA LYS A 97 -20.17 9.67 -5.07
C LYS A 97 -20.24 10.79 -6.11
N ALA A 98 -19.42 10.72 -7.15
CA ALA A 98 -19.43 11.71 -8.22
C ALA A 98 -20.77 11.74 -8.97
N LYS A 99 -21.39 10.57 -9.20
CA LYS A 99 -22.72 10.48 -9.80
C LYS A 99 -23.79 11.07 -8.89
N GLU A 100 -23.75 10.75 -7.60
CA GLU A 100 -24.70 11.30 -6.61
C GLU A 100 -24.61 12.83 -6.53
N GLU A 101 -23.40 13.39 -6.50
CA GLU A 101 -23.20 14.84 -6.49
C GLU A 101 -23.62 15.47 -7.82
N ALA A 102 -23.36 14.82 -8.96
CA ALA A 102 -23.84 15.30 -10.26
C ALA A 102 -25.38 15.34 -10.31
N ASP A 103 -26.06 14.31 -9.82
CA ASP A 103 -27.52 14.24 -9.76
C ASP A 103 -28.08 15.36 -8.86
N LYS A 104 -27.44 15.63 -7.70
CA LYS A 104 -27.79 16.77 -6.83
C LYS A 104 -27.60 18.11 -7.53
N ILE A 105 -26.51 18.31 -8.26
CA ILE A 105 -26.25 19.55 -9.00
C ILE A 105 -27.33 19.77 -10.05
N VAL A 106 -27.70 18.73 -10.80
CA VAL A 106 -28.75 18.81 -11.83
C VAL A 106 -30.10 19.13 -11.21
N GLU A 107 -30.44 18.50 -10.07
CA GLU A 107 -31.70 18.77 -9.39
C GLU A 107 -31.75 20.21 -8.85
N ASN A 108 -30.69 20.67 -8.20
CA ASN A 108 -30.59 22.05 -7.74
C ASN A 108 -30.69 23.05 -8.90
N ALA A 109 -30.05 22.75 -10.04
CA ALA A 109 -30.15 23.57 -11.24
C ALA A 109 -31.59 23.64 -11.77
N ARG A 110 -32.32 22.52 -11.78
CA ARG A 110 -33.74 22.49 -12.17
C ARG A 110 -34.61 23.36 -11.27
N VAL A 111 -34.41 23.25 -9.95
CA VAL A 111 -35.13 24.07 -8.97
C VAL A 111 -34.85 25.56 -9.19
N SER A 112 -33.59 25.94 -9.39
CA SER A 112 -33.21 27.33 -9.69
C SER A 112 -33.83 27.83 -11.00
N ILE A 113 -33.80 27.01 -12.07
CA ILE A 113 -34.42 27.36 -13.36
C ILE A 113 -35.93 27.56 -13.21
N GLU A 114 -36.61 26.72 -12.43
CA GLU A 114 -38.05 26.87 -12.19
C GLU A 114 -38.36 28.17 -11.42
N ALA A 115 -37.56 28.48 -10.39
CA ALA A 115 -37.67 29.72 -9.65
C ALA A 115 -37.44 30.96 -10.55
N GLU A 116 -36.39 30.95 -11.37
CA GLU A 116 -36.09 32.03 -12.32
C GLU A 116 -37.18 32.18 -13.38
N LYS A 117 -37.72 31.08 -13.91
CA LYS A 117 -38.86 31.11 -14.84
C LYS A 117 -40.07 31.77 -14.20
N ASN A 118 -40.39 31.43 -12.95
CA ASN A 118 -41.52 32.01 -12.24
C ASN A 118 -41.31 33.52 -11.98
N ALA A 119 -40.08 33.92 -11.64
CA ALA A 119 -39.71 35.33 -11.51
C ALA A 119 -39.87 36.10 -12.83
N ALA A 120 -39.36 35.54 -13.94
CA ALA A 120 -39.48 36.14 -15.27
C ALA A 120 -40.96 36.26 -15.72
N VAL A 121 -41.79 35.26 -15.43
CA VAL A 121 -43.23 35.33 -15.72
C VAL A 121 -43.92 36.41 -14.89
N ALA A 122 -43.55 36.57 -13.61
CA ALA A 122 -44.08 37.64 -12.76
C ALA A 122 -43.67 39.03 -13.28
N GLU A 123 -42.42 39.18 -13.71
CA GLU A 123 -41.91 40.42 -14.32
C GLU A 123 -42.65 40.76 -15.61
N LEU A 124 -42.85 39.78 -16.50
CA LEU A 124 -43.63 39.96 -17.73
C LEU A 124 -45.06 40.40 -17.44
N LYS A 125 -45.72 39.81 -16.43
CA LYS A 125 -47.08 40.22 -16.03
C LYS A 125 -47.12 41.69 -15.58
N ASN A 126 -46.13 42.13 -14.81
CA ASN A 126 -46.02 43.52 -14.36
C ASN A 126 -45.79 44.48 -15.55
N GLN A 127 -44.91 44.12 -16.48
CA GLN A 127 -44.69 44.92 -17.71
C GLN A 127 -45.96 45.02 -18.56
N VAL A 128 -46.67 43.90 -18.77
CA VAL A 128 -47.93 43.90 -19.53
C VAL A 128 -48.99 44.74 -18.83
N ALA A 129 -49.10 44.68 -17.51
CA ALA A 129 -50.02 45.53 -16.75
C ALA A 129 -49.68 47.02 -16.90
N SER A 130 -48.40 47.39 -16.85
CA SER A 130 -47.94 48.77 -17.05
C SER A 130 -48.28 49.27 -18.45
N ILE A 131 -47.96 48.49 -19.50
CA ILE A 131 -48.26 48.84 -20.89
C ILE A 131 -49.78 48.96 -21.10
N SER A 132 -50.56 48.06 -20.50
CA SER A 132 -52.03 48.12 -20.60
C SER A 132 -52.60 49.38 -19.94
N LEU A 133 -52.03 49.81 -18.81
CA LEU A 133 -52.42 51.05 -18.14
C LEU A 133 -52.05 52.29 -18.96
N GLU A 134 -50.85 52.31 -19.57
CA GLU A 134 -50.43 53.39 -20.47
C GLU A 134 -51.34 53.50 -21.70
N ILE A 135 -51.71 52.37 -22.31
CA ILE A 135 -52.66 52.33 -23.43
C ILE A 135 -54.03 52.83 -22.98
N ALA A 136 -54.54 52.37 -21.82
CA ALA A 136 -55.81 52.82 -21.28
C ALA A 136 -55.81 54.33 -20.98
N GLU A 137 -54.73 54.88 -20.41
CA GLU A 137 -54.58 56.32 -20.19
C GLU A 137 -54.60 57.10 -21.50
N LYS A 138 -53.91 56.60 -22.53
CA LYS A 138 -53.86 57.25 -23.84
C LYS A 138 -55.22 57.27 -24.52
N ILE A 139 -55.94 56.14 -24.50
CA ILE A 139 -57.32 56.04 -25.03
C ILE A 139 -58.26 56.97 -24.24
N LEU A 140 -58.16 56.97 -22.90
CA LEU A 140 -58.98 57.84 -22.06
C LEU A 140 -58.75 59.33 -22.36
N ARG A 141 -57.49 59.75 -22.54
CA ARG A 141 -57.16 61.13 -22.94
C ARG A 141 -57.75 61.49 -24.30
N GLU A 142 -57.81 60.54 -25.24
CA GLU A 142 -58.39 60.74 -26.58
C GLU A 142 -59.94 60.74 -26.57
N GLU A 143 -60.58 59.98 -25.69
CA GLU A 143 -62.02 60.05 -25.45
C GLU A 143 -62.44 61.31 -24.68
N LEU A 144 -61.54 61.89 -23.89
CA LEU A 144 -61.77 63.15 -23.17
C LEU A 144 -61.28 64.40 -23.93
N SER A 145 -60.93 64.26 -25.23
CA SER A 145 -60.26 65.31 -26.00
C SER A 145 -61.13 66.51 -26.38
N SER A 146 -62.46 66.42 -26.23
CA SER A 146 -63.39 67.52 -26.51
C SER A 146 -64.56 67.53 -25.52
N ASP A 147 -65.10 68.73 -25.25
CA ASP A 147 -66.24 68.95 -24.35
C ASP A 147 -67.46 68.08 -24.70
N GLU A 148 -67.69 67.85 -26.00
CA GLU A 148 -68.80 67.04 -26.50
C GLU A 148 -68.67 65.57 -26.09
N LYS A 149 -67.46 65.00 -26.22
CA LYS A 149 -67.19 63.62 -25.82
C LYS A 149 -67.21 63.46 -24.29
N GLN A 150 -66.69 64.46 -23.55
CA GLN A 150 -66.75 64.46 -22.09
C GLN A 150 -68.19 64.45 -21.56
N LYS A 151 -69.09 65.25 -22.14
CA LYS A 151 -70.52 65.23 -21.80
C LYS A 151 -71.17 63.88 -22.10
N GLN A 152 -70.91 63.30 -23.27
CA GLN A 152 -71.43 61.97 -23.63
C GLN A 152 -70.95 60.87 -22.67
N LEU A 153 -69.69 60.94 -22.22
CA LEU A 153 -69.15 59.98 -21.28
C LEU A 153 -69.79 60.12 -19.88
N ALA A 154 -69.98 61.35 -19.41
CA ALA A 154 -70.68 61.64 -18.16
C ALA A 154 -72.14 61.14 -18.19
N ASP A 155 -72.86 61.37 -19.29
CA ASP A 155 -74.23 60.88 -19.48
C ASP A 155 -74.30 59.34 -19.50
N ARG A 156 -73.30 58.65 -20.08
CA ARG A 156 -73.23 57.18 -20.02
C ARG A 156 -73.00 56.66 -18.61
N PHE A 157 -72.04 57.22 -17.88
CA PHE A 157 -71.78 56.78 -16.49
C PHE A 157 -72.96 57.11 -15.58
N ALA A 158 -73.63 58.25 -15.76
CA ALA A 158 -74.84 58.59 -15.03
C ALA A 158 -76.00 57.63 -15.33
N LYS A 159 -76.08 57.08 -16.55
CA LYS A 159 -77.03 56.02 -16.91
C LYS A 159 -76.69 54.68 -16.26
N ASP A 160 -75.42 54.25 -16.28
CA ASP A 160 -75.00 52.98 -15.67
C ASP A 160 -75.19 52.97 -14.14
N ILE A 161 -74.98 54.10 -13.47
CA ILE A 161 -75.24 54.24 -12.03
C ILE A 161 -76.75 54.21 -11.72
N ASN A 162 -77.61 54.69 -12.62
CA ASN A 162 -79.07 54.60 -12.47
C ASN A 162 -79.64 53.23 -12.90
N LEU A 163 -78.83 52.34 -13.47
CA LEU A 163 -79.22 51.01 -13.94
C LEU A 163 -78.87 49.87 -12.94
N ASN A 164 -78.27 50.21 -11.80
CA ASN A 164 -78.17 49.38 -10.58
C ASN A 164 -78.96 50.03 -9.44
#